data_AF-X1BW30-F1
#
_entry.id   AF-X1BW30-F1
#
_cell.length_a   1.000
_cell.length_b   1.000
_cell.length_c   1.000
_cell.angle_alpha   90.00
_cell.angle_beta   90.00
_cell.angle_gamma   90.00
#
_symmetry.space_group_name_H-M   'P 1'
#
loop_
_entity.id
_entity.type
_entity.pdbx_description
1 polymer ?
#
loop_
_entity_poly.entity_id
_entity_poly.type
_entity_poly.pdbx_seq_one_letter_code
_entity_poly.pdbx_strand_id
1 'polypeptide(L)'
;RSIKNPTKSSLKRAITDVFNNYMQDGQLDDSNLSLKEMKSIAESFLSTLYTIYHHRMEYPGFDFKGKKNKMGKPKTKNDRNSKPTKKTPNK
;
A
#
# COMPACT_ATOMS: atom_id res chain seq x y z
N ARG A 1 -5.22 17.42 13.08
CA ARG A 1 -6.06 17.63 11.87
C ARG A 1 -6.03 16.33 11.07
N SER A 2 -7.18 15.78 10.65
CA SER A 2 -7.24 14.48 9.94
C SER A 2 -7.56 14.66 8.45
N ILE A 3 -6.93 13.86 7.57
CA ILE A 3 -7.14 13.89 6.12
C ILE A 3 -8.23 12.89 5.76
N LYS A 4 -9.33 13.35 5.13
CA LYS A 4 -10.46 12.48 4.74
C LYS A 4 -10.14 11.62 3.50
N ASN A 5 -9.48 12.22 2.49
CA ASN A 5 -9.11 11.57 1.25
C ASN A 5 -7.59 11.70 1.04
N PRO A 6 -6.81 10.66 1.37
CA PRO A 6 -5.35 10.73 1.31
C PRO A 6 -4.87 10.69 -0.14
N THR A 7 -4.69 11.86 -0.76
CA THR A 7 -3.97 11.98 -2.04
C THR A 7 -2.47 12.13 -1.79
N LYS A 8 -1.63 11.72 -2.76
CA LYS A 8 -0.17 11.88 -2.67
C LYS A 8 0.24 13.32 -2.31
N SER A 9 -0.42 14.32 -2.90
CA SER A 9 -0.16 15.74 -2.61
C SER A 9 -0.57 16.12 -1.18
N SER A 10 -1.76 15.70 -0.73
CA SER A 10 -2.22 16.00 0.63
C SER A 10 -1.35 15.34 1.71
N LEU A 11 -0.89 14.10 1.47
CA LEU A 11 0.03 13.39 2.35
C LEU A 11 1.38 14.10 2.40
N LYS A 12 1.94 14.47 1.23
CA LYS A 12 3.20 15.22 1.18
C LYS A 12 3.11 16.51 1.98
N ARG A 13 2.06 17.29 1.78
CA ARG A 13 1.85 18.55 2.52
C ARG A 13 1.75 18.32 4.02
N ALA A 14 0.96 17.34 4.46
CA ALA A 14 0.83 17.04 5.89
C ALA A 14 2.15 16.59 6.52
N ILE A 15 2.94 15.77 5.82
CA ILE A 15 4.27 15.37 6.27
C ILE A 15 5.16 16.61 6.38
N THR A 16 5.25 17.42 5.32
CA THR A 16 6.06 18.65 5.32
C THR A 16 5.66 19.62 6.43
N ASP A 17 4.37 19.82 6.68
CA ASP A 17 3.88 20.67 7.76
C ASP A 17 4.35 20.17 9.13
N VAL A 18 4.32 18.85 9.36
CA VAL A 18 4.80 18.23 10.61
C VAL A 18 6.31 18.45 10.79
N PHE A 19 7.12 18.19 9.76
CA PHE A 19 8.56 18.41 9.83
C PHE A 19 8.92 19.88 10.05
N ASN A 20 8.21 20.80 9.40
CA ASN A 20 8.42 22.23 9.58
C ASN A 20 8.11 22.68 11.01
N ASN A 21 7.04 22.15 11.62
CA ASN A 21 6.72 22.46 13.02
C ASN A 21 7.86 22.01 13.95
N TYR A 22 8.33 20.76 13.82
CA TYR A 22 9.45 20.28 14.64
C TYR A 22 10.74 21.09 14.44
N MET A 23 10.99 21.55 13.21
CA MET A 23 12.13 22.40 12.90
C MET A 23 12.00 23.81 13.51
N GLN A 24 10.81 24.42 13.44
CA GLN A 24 10.56 25.74 14.00
C GLN A 24 10.57 25.72 15.53
N ASP A 25 10.15 24.61 16.12
CA ASP A 25 10.16 24.41 17.57
C ASP A 25 11.57 24.10 18.12
N GLY A 26 12.59 23.93 17.26
CA GLY A 26 13.96 23.61 17.67
C GLY A 26 14.13 22.21 18.25
N GLN A 27 13.15 21.32 18.10
CA GLN A 27 13.17 19.97 18.69
C GLN A 27 14.24 19.05 18.09
N LEU A 28 14.86 19.48 16.98
CA LEU A 28 15.89 18.75 16.25
C LEU A 28 17.26 19.43 16.32
N ASP A 29 17.43 20.48 17.13
CA ASP A 29 18.66 21.29 17.16
C ASP A 29 19.88 20.51 17.66
N ASP A 30 19.67 19.60 18.63
CA ASP A 30 20.72 18.72 19.16
C ASP A 30 20.90 17.42 18.35
N SER A 31 20.18 17.27 17.24
CA SER A 31 20.28 16.08 16.39
C SER A 31 21.27 16.30 15.24
N ASN A 32 22.15 15.33 15.01
CA ASN A 32 23.12 15.38 13.91
C ASN A 32 22.47 14.96 12.57
N LEU A 33 21.40 15.67 12.18
CA LEU A 33 20.64 15.40 10.96
C LEU A 33 20.85 16.52 9.95
N SER A 34 21.20 16.16 8.72
CA SER A 34 21.25 17.10 7.61
C SER A 34 19.84 17.43 7.09
N LEU A 35 19.65 18.65 6.58
CA LEU A 35 18.45 19.02 5.82
C LEU A 35 18.17 18.07 4.64
N LYS A 36 19.23 17.48 4.05
CA LYS A 36 19.08 16.48 2.99
C LYS A 36 18.46 15.19 3.52
N GLU A 37 18.96 14.71 4.65
CA GLU A 37 18.47 13.48 5.28
C GLU A 37 17.03 13.64 5.73
N MET A 38 16.67 14.81 6.27
CA MET A 38 15.30 15.10 6.64
C MET A 38 14.33 15.02 5.45
N LYS A 39 14.75 15.49 4.26
CA LYS A 39 13.95 15.31 3.03
C LYS A 39 13.80 13.84 2.67
N SER A 40 14.88 13.05 2.78
CA SER A 40 14.82 11.60 2.52
C SER A 40 13.92 10.86 3.51
N ILE A 41 13.92 11.26 4.78
CA ILE A 41 13.00 10.73 5.80
C ILE A 41 11.56 11.10 5.44
N ALA A 42 11.28 12.36 5.08
CA ALA A 42 9.94 12.77 4.67
C ALA A 42 9.43 11.98 3.44
N GLU A 43 10.30 11.67 2.48
CA GLU A 43 9.98 10.84 1.32
C GLU A 43 9.68 9.38 1.68
N SER A 44 10.41 8.80 2.63
CA SER A 44 10.16 7.42 3.08
C SER A 44 8.81 7.29 3.78
N PHE A 45 8.43 8.28 4.60
CA PHE A 45 7.10 8.39 5.19
C PHE A 45 6.02 8.53 4.13
N LEU A 46 6.25 9.35 3.09
CA LEU A 46 5.30 9.51 2.01
C LEU A 46 5.05 8.18 1.29
N SER A 47 6.10 7.44 0.96
CA SER A 47 5.99 6.12 0.31
C SER A 47 5.22 5.11 1.17
N THR A 48 5.55 5.05 2.46
CA THR A 48 4.92 4.14 3.42
C THR A 48 3.45 4.44 3.59
N LEU A 49 3.10 5.70 3.84
CA LEU A 49 1.71 6.12 4.00
C LEU A 49 0.92 5.97 2.70
N TYR A 50 1.52 6.31 1.55
CA TYR A 50 0.89 6.10 0.25
C TYR A 50 0.60 4.62 0.01
N THR A 51 1.52 3.73 0.36
CA THR A 51 1.31 2.29 0.28
C THR A 51 0.13 1.87 1.16
N ILE A 52 0.12 2.23 2.44
CA ILE A 52 -0.97 1.87 3.39
C ILE A 52 -2.33 2.35 2.88
N TYR A 53 -2.41 3.60 2.42
CA TYR A 53 -3.67 4.20 1.99
C TYR A 53 -4.11 3.81 0.57
N HIS A 54 -3.24 3.20 -0.25
CA HIS A 54 -3.54 2.79 -1.63
C HIS A 54 -3.33 1.28 -1.85
N HIS A 55 -3.55 0.46 -0.81
CA HIS A 55 -3.22 -0.95 -0.89
C HIS A 55 -4.38 -1.88 -1.29
N ARG A 56 -4.42 -2.22 -2.59
CA ARG A 56 -4.28 -3.58 -3.17
C ARG A 56 -4.52 -3.42 -4.67
N MET A 57 -3.51 -3.75 -5.47
CA MET A 57 -3.68 -3.82 -6.92
C MET A 57 -4.60 -5.01 -7.23
N GLU A 58 -5.72 -4.74 -7.89
CA GLU A 58 -6.59 -5.77 -8.44
C GLU A 58 -5.82 -6.51 -9.53
N TYR A 59 -5.67 -7.82 -9.38
CA TYR A 59 -5.03 -8.63 -10.41
C TYR A 59 -5.91 -8.61 -11.67
N PRO A 60 -5.41 -8.10 -12.81
CA PRO A 60 -6.17 -8.14 -14.05
C PRO A 60 -6.44 -9.61 -14.41
N GLY A 61 -7.72 -9.98 -14.49
CA GLY A 61 -8.16 -11.35 -14.74
C GLY A 61 -8.60 -12.15 -13.50
N PHE A 62 -8.57 -11.57 -12.30
CA PHE A 62 -9.11 -12.21 -11.10
C PHE A 62 -10.23 -11.35 -10.49
N ASP A 63 -11.49 -11.75 -10.69
CA ASP A 63 -12.64 -11.11 -10.03
C ASP A 63 -12.69 -11.60 -8.58
N PHE A 64 -12.25 -10.75 -7.65
CA PHE A 64 -12.34 -11.01 -6.21
C PHE A 64 -13.77 -10.86 -5.65
N LYS A 65 -14.82 -10.71 -6.48
CA LYS A 65 -16.23 -10.89 -6.06
C LYS A 65 -16.54 -12.35 -5.73
N GLY A 66 -15.90 -12.86 -4.68
CA GLY A 66 -16.34 -14.03 -3.95
C GLY A 66 -17.66 -13.72 -3.23
N LYS A 67 -18.77 -14.12 -3.85
CA LYS A 67 -20.03 -14.59 -3.25
C LYS A 67 -20.31 -14.11 -1.81
N LYS A 68 -21.11 -13.05 -1.68
CA LYS A 68 -21.92 -12.86 -0.46
C LYS A 68 -22.92 -14.02 -0.36
N ASN A 69 -22.66 -14.94 0.57
CA ASN A 69 -23.54 -15.88 1.24
C ASN A 69 -24.96 -16.07 0.64
N LYS A 70 -25.19 -17.22 0.00
CA LYS A 70 -26.40 -18.01 0.25
C LYS A 70 -25.99 -19.42 0.66
N MET A 71 -26.15 -19.69 1.95
CA MET A 71 -26.11 -21.03 2.55
C MET A 71 -27.13 -21.92 1.83
N GLY A 72 -26.68 -23.00 1.20
CA GLY A 72 -27.55 -23.93 0.48
C GLY A 72 -26.86 -25.26 0.18
N LYS A 73 -26.93 -26.17 1.17
CA LYS A 73 -26.75 -27.64 1.18
C LYS A 73 -25.50 -28.26 0.50
N PRO A 74 -24.79 -29.21 1.16
CA PRO A 74 -23.63 -29.86 0.59
C PRO A 74 -24.07 -30.87 -0.47
N LYS A 75 -23.51 -30.80 -1.69
CA LYS A 75 -23.47 -31.93 -2.62
C LYS A 75 -22.02 -32.31 -2.86
N THR A 76 -21.66 -33.44 -2.27
CA THR A 76 -20.52 -34.27 -2.62
C THR A 76 -20.54 -34.57 -4.12
N LYS A 77 -19.37 -34.46 -4.76
CA LYS A 77 -18.87 -35.35 -5.82
C LYS A 77 -17.39 -35.06 -6.04
N ASN A 78 -16.57 -36.01 -5.62
CA ASN A 78 -15.19 -36.18 -6.06
C ASN A 78 -15.11 -36.05 -7.57
N ASP A 79 -14.17 -35.26 -8.08
CA ASP A 79 -13.36 -35.71 -9.20
C ASP A 79 -11.99 -35.02 -9.14
N ARG A 80 -11.00 -35.82 -8.75
CA ARG A 80 -9.59 -35.51 -8.93
C ARG A 80 -9.34 -35.57 -10.43
N ASN A 81 -9.18 -34.44 -11.10
CA ASN A 81 -8.43 -34.46 -12.35
C ASN A 81 -7.29 -33.45 -12.31
N SER A 82 -6.11 -34.02 -12.09
CA SER A 82 -4.82 -33.38 -12.20
C SER A 82 -4.32 -33.60 -13.63
N LYS A 83 -3.72 -32.53 -14.20
CA LYS A 83 -2.74 -32.46 -15.30
C LYS A 83 -3.26 -32.13 -16.72
N PRO A 84 -2.39 -31.65 -17.64
CA PRO A 84 -0.99 -31.21 -17.49
C PRO A 84 -0.70 -29.80 -18.06
N THR A 85 0.42 -29.22 -17.61
CA THR A 85 1.13 -28.10 -18.24
C THR A 85 1.45 -28.38 -19.72
N LYS A 86 1.00 -27.53 -20.65
CA LYS A 86 1.55 -27.51 -22.02
C LYS A 86 2.77 -26.60 -22.05
N LYS A 87 3.94 -27.22 -22.23
CA LYS A 87 5.17 -26.58 -22.70
C LYS A 87 4.92 -25.95 -24.07
N THR A 88 5.47 -24.77 -24.33
CA THR A 88 5.76 -24.30 -25.69
C THR A 88 7.18 -23.77 -25.78
N PRO A 89 7.81 -23.93 -26.95
CA PRO A 89 9.22 -24.30 -27.05
C PRO A 89 10.13 -23.13 -27.41
N ASN A 90 11.40 -23.34 -27.10
CA ASN A 90 12.54 -22.54 -27.54
C ASN A 90 12.59 -22.45 -29.08
N LYS A 91 12.68 -21.23 -29.61
CA LYS A 91 13.38 -20.94 -30.87
C LYS A 91 13.91 -19.51 -30.83
#